data_AF-A0A380DJL4-F1
#
_entry.id   AF-A0A380DJL4-F1
#
_cell.length_a   1.000
_cell.length_b   1.000
_cell.length_c   1.000
_cell.angle_alpha   90.00
_cell.angle_beta   90.00
_cell.angle_gamma   90.00
#
_symmetry.space_group_name_H-M   'P 1'
#
loop_
_entity.id
_entity.type
_entity.pdbx_description
1 polymer ?
#
loop_
_entity_poly.entity_id
_entity_poly.type
_entity_poly.pdbx_seq_one_letter_code
_entity_poly.pdbx_strand_id
1 'polypeptide(L)'
;MKKFKCLFVLMLAVIVFAAACGNSSSLDNQKNASNDSDSKSGGYKPKELTVQFVPSQNAGTLEAKAKPLEKLLSKELGIPVKVSVSTNYNTIVEAMKSKKVDVGFLPPTAYTLAHDQKAADLLLQAQRFGVKEDGSASKELVDSYKSEILVKKDSKIKSLKDLKGKKIALQDVTSTAGYTFPLAMLKNEAGINATKDMKIVNVKGHDQAVISLLNGDVDAAAVFNDARNTVKKTNQMYIKTHEF
;
A
#
# COMPACT_ATOMS: atom_id res chain seq x y z
N MET A 1 14.59 61.04 -9.16
CA MET A 1 13.32 61.75 -9.46
C MET A 1 12.15 60.86 -9.02
N LYS A 2 11.30 61.38 -8.11
CA LYS A 2 9.90 61.02 -7.74
C LYS A 2 9.49 59.53 -7.92
N LYS A 3 9.43 58.66 -6.89
CA LYS A 3 8.41 58.51 -5.81
C LYS A 3 6.96 58.85 -6.21
N PHE A 4 6.08 57.86 -6.24
CA PHE A 4 4.65 58.01 -5.95
C PHE A 4 4.13 56.82 -5.12
N LYS A 5 3.56 57.16 -3.96
CA LYS A 5 2.77 56.32 -3.06
C LYS A 5 1.27 56.54 -3.40
N CYS A 6 0.43 55.53 -3.17
CA CYS A 6 -0.96 55.60 -2.68
C CYS A 6 -1.49 54.16 -2.65
N LEU A 7 -1.60 53.47 -1.51
CA LEU A 7 -2.58 53.65 -0.43
C LEU A 7 -4.03 53.48 -0.92
N PHE A 8 -4.60 52.29 -0.71
CA PHE A 8 -6.02 52.13 -0.44
C PHE A 8 -6.20 51.09 0.67
N VAL A 9 -6.95 51.52 1.67
CA VAL A 9 -7.22 50.88 2.96
C VAL A 9 -8.75 50.73 3.06
N LEU A 10 -9.20 49.76 3.86
CA LEU A 10 -10.58 49.48 4.31
C LEU A 10 -11.48 48.78 3.26
N MET A 11 -12.35 47.82 3.58
CA MET A 11 -13.15 47.72 4.80
C MET A 11 -13.65 46.28 5.07
N LEU A 12 -13.65 45.94 6.36
CA LEU A 12 -14.20 44.76 7.00
C LEU A 12 -15.74 44.75 6.93
N ALA A 13 -16.37 43.61 6.68
CA ALA A 13 -17.78 43.39 7.01
C ALA A 13 -17.98 41.98 7.59
N VAL A 14 -17.95 41.92 8.92
CA VAL A 14 -18.36 40.79 9.74
C VAL A 14 -19.87 40.93 9.97
N ILE A 15 -20.65 39.94 9.57
CA ILE A 15 -22.07 39.84 9.95
C ILE A 15 -22.19 38.68 10.94
N VAL A 16 -22.29 39.04 12.22
CA VAL A 16 -22.75 38.18 13.31
C VAL A 16 -24.24 38.46 13.48
N PHE A 17 -25.08 37.44 13.34
CA PHE A 17 -26.44 37.47 13.89
C PHE A 17 -26.50 36.48 15.04
N ALA A 18 -26.70 37.02 16.24
CA ALA A 18 -27.07 36.31 17.44
C ALA A 18 -28.40 36.89 17.97
N ALA A 19 -29.11 36.02 18.70
CA ALA A 19 -30.30 36.25 19.52
C ALA A 19 -31.67 36.25 18.81
N ALA A 20 -32.47 35.23 19.13
CA ALA A 20 -33.68 35.43 19.93
C ALA A 20 -34.10 34.12 20.60
N CYS A 21 -34.02 34.10 21.93
CA CYS A 21 -34.71 33.14 22.78
C CYS A 21 -36.21 33.47 22.77
N GLY A 22 -37.07 32.45 22.72
CA GLY A 22 -38.51 32.56 22.93
C GLY A 22 -38.99 31.36 23.71
N ASN A 23 -39.07 31.52 25.03
CA ASN A 23 -39.52 30.55 26.00
C ASN A 23 -41.03 30.69 26.18
N SER A 24 -41.80 29.65 25.88
CA SER A 24 -43.20 29.52 26.32
C SER A 24 -43.37 28.17 26.99
N SER A 25 -43.48 28.26 28.31
CA SER A 25 -43.88 27.24 29.27
C SER A 25 -45.28 26.70 28.96
N SER A 26 -45.37 25.38 28.86
CA SER A 26 -46.61 24.65 29.17
C SER A 26 -46.23 23.37 29.91
N LEU A 27 -46.63 23.36 31.18
CA LEU A 27 -46.67 22.20 32.05
C LEU A 27 -47.51 21.12 31.38
N ASP A 28 -46.96 19.92 31.24
CA ASP A 28 -47.81 18.74 31.28
C ASP A 28 -47.09 17.55 31.92
N ASN A 29 -47.89 16.83 32.68
CA ASN A 29 -47.55 15.89 33.72
C ASN A 29 -47.61 14.47 33.14
N GLN A 30 -46.49 13.75 32.97
CA GLN A 30 -46.54 12.30 32.87
C GLN A 30 -45.19 11.58 33.04
N LYS A 31 -45.23 10.61 33.96
CA LYS A 31 -44.43 9.37 34.06
C LYS A 31 -42.97 9.48 34.51
N ASN A 32 -42.79 9.07 35.78
CA ASN A 32 -41.60 8.40 36.28
C ASN A 32 -41.18 7.30 35.30
N ALA A 33 -40.20 7.62 34.46
CA ALA A 33 -39.37 6.66 33.77
C ALA A 33 -38.13 6.46 34.63
N SER A 34 -37.93 5.22 35.06
CA SER A 34 -36.73 4.71 35.73
C SER A 34 -35.49 5.25 35.03
N ASN A 35 -34.64 5.95 35.77
CA ASN A 35 -33.27 6.26 35.37
C ASN A 35 -32.47 4.96 35.34
N ASP A 36 -32.63 4.20 34.26
CA ASP A 36 -31.64 3.21 33.87
C ASP A 36 -30.59 3.98 33.08
N SER A 37 -29.52 4.36 33.80
CA SER A 37 -28.30 4.92 33.23
C SER A 37 -27.60 3.83 32.44
N ASP A 38 -28.17 3.51 31.28
CA ASP A 38 -27.60 2.62 30.29
C ASP A 38 -26.46 3.37 29.62
N SER A 39 -25.25 3.21 30.16
CA SER A 39 -24.03 3.72 29.54
C SER A 39 -23.79 2.94 28.25
N LYS A 40 -24.48 3.33 27.18
CA LYS A 40 -24.20 2.87 25.83
C LYS A 40 -22.83 3.41 25.45
N SER A 41 -21.81 2.57 25.64
CA SER A 41 -20.63 2.57 24.78
C SER A 41 -21.10 2.21 23.36
N GLY A 42 -21.73 3.18 22.70
CA GLY A 42 -22.14 3.09 21.31
C GLY A 42 -20.88 3.19 20.47
N GLY A 43 -20.17 2.06 20.31
CA GLY A 43 -19.02 1.96 19.42
C GLY A 43 -19.39 2.50 18.04
N TYR A 44 -18.53 3.37 17.50
CA TYR A 44 -18.71 3.91 16.16
C TYR A 44 -18.82 2.77 15.13
N LYS A 45 -19.96 2.68 14.44
CA LYS A 45 -20.17 1.76 13.32
C LYS A 45 -20.15 2.55 12.00
N PRO A 46 -19.18 2.33 11.11
CA PRO A 46 -19.13 3.05 9.84
C PRO A 46 -20.30 2.64 8.93
N LYS A 47 -20.74 3.56 8.06
CA LYS A 47 -21.84 3.32 7.10
C LYS A 47 -21.40 2.43 5.93
N GLU A 48 -20.12 2.50 5.56
CA GLU A 48 -19.47 1.65 4.58
C GLU A 48 -18.00 1.47 4.99
N LEU A 49 -17.34 0.45 4.45
CA LEU A 49 -15.91 0.22 4.66
C LEU A 49 -15.18 0.20 3.32
N THR A 50 -14.15 1.04 3.18
CA THR A 50 -13.29 1.05 2.00
C THR A 50 -11.98 0.32 2.29
N VAL A 51 -11.74 -0.74 1.54
CA VAL A 51 -10.54 -1.57 1.63
C VAL A 51 -9.71 -1.38 0.37
N GLN A 52 -8.40 -1.17 0.51
CA GLN A 52 -7.53 -1.00 -0.64
C GLN A 52 -6.28 -1.88 -0.58
N PHE A 53 -5.97 -2.52 -1.70
CA PHE A 53 -4.74 -3.26 -1.92
C PHE A 53 -3.71 -2.40 -2.67
N VAL A 54 -2.44 -2.54 -2.33
CA VAL A 54 -1.37 -2.05 -3.22
C VAL A 54 -1.33 -2.85 -4.52
N PRO A 55 -0.92 -2.24 -5.65
CA PRO A 55 -0.89 -2.92 -6.96
C PRO A 55 0.32 -3.86 -7.10
N SER A 56 0.36 -4.92 -6.29
CA SER A 56 1.46 -5.90 -6.27
C SER A 56 1.52 -6.81 -7.49
N GLN A 57 0.44 -6.87 -8.26
CA GLN A 57 0.24 -7.61 -9.51
C GLN A 57 -0.68 -6.76 -10.41
N ASN A 58 -0.95 -7.26 -11.62
CA ASN A 58 -1.99 -6.73 -12.48
C ASN A 58 -3.33 -6.51 -11.72
N ALA A 59 -3.94 -5.35 -11.92
CA ALA A 59 -5.13 -4.91 -11.20
C ALA A 59 -6.31 -5.88 -11.37
N GLY A 60 -6.60 -6.34 -12.59
CA GLY A 60 -7.71 -7.26 -12.84
C GLY A 60 -7.53 -8.61 -12.12
N THR A 61 -6.29 -9.08 -11.97
CA THR A 61 -5.99 -10.29 -11.19
C THR A 61 -6.25 -10.08 -9.70
N LEU A 62 -5.86 -8.92 -9.16
CA LEU A 62 -6.08 -8.58 -7.76
C LEU A 62 -7.56 -8.33 -7.45
N GLU A 63 -8.27 -7.61 -8.31
CA GLU A 63 -9.70 -7.36 -8.19
C GLU A 63 -10.51 -8.68 -8.19
N ALA A 64 -10.18 -9.61 -9.08
CA ALA A 64 -10.81 -10.94 -9.10
C ALA A 64 -10.60 -11.70 -7.78
N LYS A 65 -9.40 -11.59 -7.17
CA LYS A 65 -9.07 -12.20 -5.87
C LYS A 65 -9.68 -11.44 -4.68
N ALA A 66 -9.96 -10.15 -4.85
CA ALA A 66 -10.55 -9.29 -3.83
C ALA A 66 -12.07 -9.47 -3.69
N LYS A 67 -12.78 -9.78 -4.78
CA LYS A 67 -14.25 -9.96 -4.76
C LYS A 67 -14.77 -10.94 -3.69
N PRO A 68 -14.16 -12.12 -3.47
CA PRO A 68 -14.57 -13.00 -2.38
C PRO A 68 -14.44 -12.37 -0.99
N LEU A 69 -13.38 -11.59 -0.76
CA LEU A 69 -13.17 -10.87 0.50
C LEU A 69 -14.24 -9.79 0.69
N GLU A 70 -14.53 -9.02 -0.35
CA GLU A 70 -15.58 -7.99 -0.32
C GLU A 70 -16.92 -8.57 0.10
N LYS A 71 -17.33 -9.69 -0.53
CA LYS A 71 -18.58 -10.37 -0.23
C LYS A 71 -18.61 -10.91 1.20
N LEU A 72 -17.51 -11.52 1.65
CA LEU A 72 -17.39 -12.04 3.00
C LEU A 72 -17.53 -10.93 4.03
N LEU A 73 -16.73 -9.86 3.93
CA LEU A 73 -16.76 -8.75 4.87
C LEU A 73 -18.11 -8.03 4.87
N SER A 74 -18.72 -7.83 3.69
CA SER A 74 -20.06 -7.21 3.61
C SER A 74 -21.11 -8.03 4.34
N LYS A 75 -21.05 -9.36 4.19
CA LYS A 75 -21.98 -10.29 4.85
C LYS A 75 -21.78 -10.28 6.37
N GLU A 76 -20.54 -10.42 6.85
CA GLU A 76 -20.26 -10.56 8.28
C GLU A 76 -20.43 -9.24 9.04
N LEU A 77 -20.19 -8.09 8.42
CA LEU A 77 -20.31 -6.77 9.06
C LEU A 77 -21.73 -6.16 8.93
N GLY A 78 -22.51 -6.63 7.96
CA GLY A 78 -23.83 -6.09 7.64
C GLY A 78 -23.78 -4.64 7.14
N ILE A 79 -22.67 -4.22 6.54
CA ILE A 79 -22.48 -2.91 5.90
C ILE A 79 -21.84 -3.11 4.51
N PRO A 80 -22.01 -2.17 3.57
CA PRO A 80 -21.28 -2.21 2.30
C PRO A 80 -19.77 -2.18 2.53
N VAL A 81 -19.06 -3.11 1.88
CA VAL A 81 -17.60 -3.08 1.78
C VAL A 81 -17.23 -2.87 0.32
N LYS A 82 -16.30 -1.95 0.06
CA LYS A 82 -15.76 -1.67 -1.27
C LYS A 82 -14.28 -2.01 -1.28
N VAL A 83 -13.90 -3.02 -2.06
CA VAL A 83 -12.50 -3.43 -2.19
C VAL A 83 -11.96 -2.94 -3.54
N SER A 84 -10.83 -2.24 -3.51
CA SER A 84 -10.18 -1.72 -4.72
C SER A 84 -8.67 -1.96 -4.70
N VAL A 85 -8.03 -1.74 -5.85
CA VAL A 85 -6.58 -1.74 -5.99
C VAL A 85 -6.12 -0.32 -6.26
N SER A 86 -5.10 0.14 -5.52
CA SER A 86 -4.55 1.49 -5.69
C SER A 86 -3.84 1.66 -7.03
N THR A 87 -3.71 2.91 -7.49
CA THR A 87 -3.04 3.21 -8.76
C THR A 87 -1.53 3.05 -8.66
N ASN A 88 -0.93 3.29 -7.50
CA ASN A 88 0.47 3.02 -7.17
C ASN A 88 0.60 2.72 -5.67
N TYR A 89 1.80 2.34 -5.20
CA TYR A 89 1.99 2.03 -3.77
C TYR A 89 2.01 3.29 -2.89
N ASN A 90 2.40 4.44 -3.41
CA ASN A 90 2.53 5.66 -2.61
C ASN A 90 1.17 6.28 -2.28
N THR A 91 0.18 6.11 -3.15
CA THR A 91 -1.15 6.75 -3.01
C THR A 91 -1.98 6.21 -1.87
N ILE A 92 -1.76 4.94 -1.46
CA ILE A 92 -2.57 4.34 -0.39
C ILE A 92 -2.30 4.99 0.98
N VAL A 93 -1.05 5.39 1.25
CA VAL A 93 -0.69 6.04 2.53
C VAL A 93 -1.41 7.38 2.67
N GLU A 94 -1.41 8.19 1.60
CA GLU A 94 -2.14 9.45 1.57
C GLU A 94 -3.67 9.26 1.59
N ALA A 95 -4.17 8.21 0.95
CA ALA A 95 -5.60 7.88 0.99
C ALA A 95 -6.05 7.49 2.42
N MET A 96 -5.24 6.73 3.15
CA MET A 96 -5.51 6.40 4.55
C MET A 96 -5.43 7.64 5.45
N LYS A 97 -4.40 8.47 5.27
CA LYS A 97 -4.24 9.74 6.02
C LYS A 97 -5.41 10.70 5.82
N SER A 98 -5.94 10.76 4.60
CA SER A 98 -7.12 11.56 4.24
C SER A 98 -8.45 10.87 4.53
N LYS A 99 -8.45 9.71 5.19
CA LYS A 99 -9.63 8.92 5.56
C LYS A 99 -10.50 8.51 4.36
N LYS A 100 -9.89 8.37 3.18
CA LYS A 100 -10.53 7.85 1.96
C LYS A 100 -10.47 6.32 1.87
N VAL A 101 -9.57 5.70 2.64
CA VAL A 101 -9.42 4.25 2.77
C VAL A 101 -9.39 3.94 4.26
N ASP A 102 -10.24 3.00 4.68
CA ASP A 102 -10.36 2.58 6.08
C ASP A 102 -9.38 1.44 6.40
N VAL A 103 -9.19 0.50 5.46
CA VAL A 103 -8.30 -0.65 5.62
C VAL A 103 -7.35 -0.78 4.44
N GLY A 104 -6.05 -0.73 4.71
CA GLY A 104 -5.00 -0.92 3.71
C GLY A 104 -4.31 -2.28 3.84
N PHE A 105 -4.18 -2.99 2.72
CA PHE A 105 -3.28 -4.14 2.61
C PHE A 105 -1.92 -3.66 2.14
N LEU A 106 -1.05 -3.38 3.11
CA LEU A 106 0.23 -2.70 2.91
C LEU A 106 1.43 -3.67 3.02
N PRO A 107 2.49 -3.47 2.22
CA PRO A 107 3.79 -4.06 2.54
C PRO A 107 4.41 -3.36 3.76
N PRO A 108 5.38 -3.98 4.46
CA PRO A 108 5.97 -3.45 5.68
C PRO A 108 6.43 -1.98 5.61
N THR A 109 7.12 -1.58 4.55
CA THR A 109 7.63 -0.21 4.35
C THR A 109 6.51 0.82 4.24
N ALA A 110 5.44 0.49 3.51
CA ALA A 110 4.29 1.39 3.38
C ALA A 110 3.52 1.48 4.70
N TYR A 111 3.42 0.37 5.45
CA TYR A 111 2.82 0.36 6.78
C TYR A 111 3.61 1.22 7.76
N THR A 112 4.95 1.07 7.86
CA THR A 112 5.76 1.89 8.77
C THR A 112 5.62 3.38 8.44
N LEU A 113 5.61 3.73 7.15
CA LEU A 113 5.38 5.11 6.72
C LEU A 113 3.99 5.63 7.13
N ALA A 114 2.94 4.81 6.96
CA ALA A 114 1.58 5.18 7.36
C ALA A 114 1.44 5.32 8.88
N HIS A 115 2.02 4.40 9.64
CA HIS A 115 2.02 4.41 11.10
C HIS A 115 2.76 5.64 11.66
N ASP A 116 3.95 5.95 11.13
CA ASP A 116 4.71 7.14 11.55
C ASP A 116 3.96 8.44 11.26
N GLN A 117 3.14 8.46 10.21
CA GLN A 117 2.25 9.56 9.87
C GLN A 117 0.92 9.56 10.63
N LYS A 118 0.71 8.62 11.56
CA LYS A 118 -0.56 8.41 12.30
C LYS A 118 -1.76 8.19 11.37
N ALA A 119 -1.52 7.59 10.22
CA ALA A 119 -2.52 7.30 9.20
C ALA A 119 -3.07 5.87 9.30
N ALA A 120 -2.37 4.96 9.98
CA ALA A 120 -2.76 3.56 10.10
C ALA A 120 -2.22 2.93 11.39
N ASP A 121 -3.03 2.07 12.01
CA ASP A 121 -2.62 1.14 13.06
C ASP A 121 -2.63 -0.30 12.53
N LEU A 122 -1.73 -1.15 13.03
CA LEU A 122 -1.68 -2.55 12.62
C LEU A 122 -2.89 -3.31 13.19
N LEU A 123 -3.71 -3.86 12.31
CA LEU A 123 -4.83 -4.72 12.70
C LEU A 123 -4.49 -6.21 12.60
N LEU A 124 -3.90 -6.63 11.48
CA LEU A 124 -3.63 -8.01 11.15
C LEU A 124 -2.32 -8.15 10.38
N GLN A 125 -1.65 -9.29 10.57
CA GLN A 125 -0.53 -9.73 9.74
C GLN A 125 -0.99 -10.89 8.86
N ALA A 126 -0.77 -10.77 7.55
CA ALA A 126 -1.08 -11.84 6.63
C ALA A 126 -0.04 -12.98 6.75
N GLN A 127 -0.52 -14.22 6.83
CA GLN A 127 0.29 -15.40 6.64
C GLN A 127 0.22 -15.87 5.19
N ARG A 128 1.27 -16.54 4.73
CA ARG A 128 1.35 -17.11 3.38
C ARG A 128 2.03 -18.47 3.41
N PHE A 129 1.81 -19.28 2.39
CA PHE A 129 2.64 -20.46 2.21
C PHE A 129 4.06 -20.05 1.86
N GLY A 130 5.04 -20.64 2.54
CA GLY A 130 6.46 -20.39 2.28
C GLY A 130 6.88 -20.78 0.86
N VAL A 131 8.08 -20.38 0.45
CA VAL A 131 8.67 -20.75 -0.83
C VAL A 131 9.97 -21.48 -0.59
N LYS A 132 10.13 -22.63 -1.25
CA LYS A 132 11.36 -23.43 -1.22
C LYS A 132 12.43 -22.79 -2.11
N GLU A 133 13.68 -23.23 -1.95
CA GLU A 133 14.82 -22.69 -2.72
C GLU A 133 14.65 -22.78 -4.25
N ASP A 134 13.97 -23.83 -4.73
CA ASP A 134 13.65 -24.03 -6.16
C ASP A 134 12.51 -23.11 -6.66
N GLY A 135 11.97 -22.26 -5.78
CA GLY A 135 10.86 -21.37 -6.03
C GLY A 135 9.49 -22.02 -5.99
N SER A 136 9.37 -23.32 -5.65
CA SER A 136 8.08 -23.99 -5.48
C SER A 136 7.43 -23.63 -4.14
N ALA A 137 6.10 -23.74 -4.08
CA ALA A 137 5.36 -23.48 -2.85
C ALA A 137 5.63 -24.55 -1.78
N SER A 138 5.82 -24.12 -0.55
CA SER A 138 5.75 -24.95 0.66
C SER A 138 4.30 -25.18 1.07
N LYS A 139 4.07 -26.13 1.98
CA LYS A 139 2.79 -26.33 2.67
C LYS A 139 2.74 -25.64 4.04
N GLU A 140 3.86 -25.07 4.48
CA GLU A 140 3.96 -24.39 5.77
C GLU A 140 3.55 -22.93 5.64
N LEU A 141 2.73 -22.46 6.59
CA LEU A 141 2.41 -21.05 6.72
C LEU A 141 3.56 -20.32 7.41
N VAL A 142 3.98 -19.22 6.80
CA VAL A 142 4.98 -18.29 7.33
C VAL A 142 4.37 -16.90 7.42
N ASP A 143 4.91 -16.10 8.33
CA ASP A 143 4.51 -14.71 8.61
C ASP A 143 5.41 -13.68 7.92
N SER A 144 6.36 -14.16 7.10
CA SER A 144 7.38 -13.36 6.41
C SER A 144 7.55 -13.79 4.96
N TYR A 145 8.27 -12.97 4.19
CA TYR A 145 8.67 -13.26 2.82
C TYR A 145 10.01 -12.58 2.51
N LYS A 146 10.70 -13.06 1.48
CA LYS A 146 12.00 -12.52 1.07
C LYS A 146 11.87 -11.59 -0.13
N SER A 147 12.76 -10.60 -0.17
CA SER A 147 13.08 -9.87 -1.40
C SER A 147 14.15 -10.62 -2.18
N GLU A 148 14.05 -10.62 -3.50
CA GLU A 148 15.00 -11.25 -4.40
C GLU A 148 15.31 -10.32 -5.58
N ILE A 149 16.55 -10.38 -6.07
CA ILE A 149 16.94 -9.80 -7.35
C ILE A 149 17.09 -10.95 -8.35
N LEU A 150 16.21 -10.98 -9.34
CA LEU A 150 16.19 -11.99 -10.38
C LEU A 150 17.06 -11.57 -11.56
N VAL A 151 17.72 -12.55 -12.17
CA VAL A 151 18.40 -12.44 -13.47
C VAL A 151 18.02 -13.62 -14.36
N LYS A 152 18.20 -13.50 -15.67
CA LYS A 152 18.02 -14.66 -16.57
C LYS A 152 19.02 -15.76 -16.25
N LYS A 153 18.61 -17.02 -16.47
CA LYS A 153 19.44 -18.21 -16.18
C LYS A 153 20.79 -18.19 -16.93
N ASP A 154 20.78 -17.72 -18.16
CA ASP A 154 21.92 -17.58 -19.07
C ASP A 154 22.67 -16.24 -18.93
N SER A 155 22.25 -15.38 -18.00
CA SER A 155 22.93 -14.11 -17.74
C SER A 155 24.38 -14.31 -17.28
N LYS A 156 25.24 -13.36 -17.65
CA LYS A 156 26.62 -13.26 -17.15
C LYS A 156 26.70 -12.65 -15.74
N ILE A 157 25.60 -12.13 -15.20
CA ILE A 157 25.51 -11.63 -13.82
C ILE A 157 25.52 -12.82 -12.86
N LYS A 158 26.52 -12.88 -11.97
CA LYS A 158 26.69 -13.97 -10.98
C LYS A 158 26.78 -13.45 -9.56
N SER A 159 26.94 -12.15 -9.37
CA SER A 159 27.03 -11.48 -8.08
C SER A 159 26.28 -10.14 -8.08
N LEU A 160 25.97 -9.61 -6.90
CA LEU A 160 25.42 -8.26 -6.77
C LEU A 160 26.34 -7.19 -7.38
N LYS A 161 27.66 -7.38 -7.35
CA LYS A 161 28.63 -6.43 -7.91
C LYS A 161 28.50 -6.29 -9.43
N ASP A 162 28.11 -7.35 -10.13
CA ASP A 162 27.93 -7.36 -11.59
C ASP A 162 26.72 -6.51 -12.04
N LEU A 163 25.87 -6.08 -11.09
CA LEU A 163 24.72 -5.23 -11.36
C LEU A 163 25.10 -3.76 -11.58
N LYS A 164 26.33 -3.34 -11.25
CA LYS A 164 26.77 -1.97 -11.50
C LYS A 164 26.67 -1.63 -13.00
N GLY A 165 26.02 -0.52 -13.31
CA GLY A 165 25.75 -0.03 -14.67
C GLY A 165 24.63 -0.75 -15.42
N LYS A 166 24.02 -1.81 -14.84
CA LYS A 166 22.95 -2.60 -15.46
C LYS A 166 21.59 -1.93 -15.33
N LYS A 167 20.63 -2.40 -16.14
CA LYS A 167 19.22 -2.03 -16.03
C LYS A 167 18.51 -2.91 -15.02
N ILE A 168 17.84 -2.32 -14.03
CA ILE A 168 17.07 -3.04 -13.02
C ILE A 168 15.61 -2.57 -13.00
N ALA A 169 14.68 -3.51 -13.05
CA ALA A 169 13.27 -3.24 -12.78
C ALA A 169 13.04 -3.13 -11.27
N LEU A 170 12.49 -1.98 -10.85
CA LEU A 170 12.12 -1.70 -9.46
C LEU A 170 10.67 -1.25 -9.38
N GLN A 171 10.07 -1.44 -8.21
CA GLN A 171 8.73 -0.95 -7.89
C GLN A 171 8.80 0.47 -7.31
N ASP A 172 7.66 0.97 -6.85
CA ASP A 172 7.58 2.23 -6.11
C ASP A 172 8.41 2.20 -4.81
N VAL A 173 8.82 3.39 -4.34
CA VAL A 173 9.71 3.58 -3.20
C VAL A 173 9.21 2.98 -1.87
N THR A 174 7.89 2.86 -1.73
CA THR A 174 7.22 2.25 -0.57
C THR A 174 7.03 0.74 -0.70
N SER A 175 7.51 0.11 -1.79
CA SER A 175 7.55 -1.34 -1.93
C SER A 175 8.72 -1.93 -1.17
N THR A 176 8.43 -2.79 -0.18
CA THR A 176 9.45 -3.42 0.66
C THR A 176 10.39 -4.32 -0.13
N ALA A 177 9.85 -5.31 -0.86
CA ALA A 177 10.69 -6.26 -1.62
C ALA A 177 11.04 -5.79 -3.03
N GLY A 178 10.31 -4.81 -3.57
CA GLY A 178 10.53 -4.27 -4.90
C GLY A 178 11.41 -3.02 -4.94
N TYR A 179 11.73 -2.44 -3.78
CA TYR A 179 12.54 -1.22 -3.69
C TYR A 179 13.41 -1.14 -2.43
N THR A 180 12.83 -1.17 -1.22
CA THR A 180 13.59 -0.89 0.02
C THR A 180 14.70 -1.91 0.29
N PHE A 181 14.35 -3.20 0.38
CA PHE A 181 15.31 -4.28 0.63
C PHE A 181 16.34 -4.46 -0.49
N PRO A 182 15.98 -4.48 -1.80
CA PRO A 182 16.99 -4.68 -2.84
C PRO A 182 17.99 -3.51 -2.90
N LEU A 183 17.57 -2.28 -2.62
CA LEU A 183 18.51 -1.15 -2.53
C LEU A 183 19.43 -1.26 -1.30
N ALA A 184 18.88 -1.69 -0.15
CA ALA A 184 19.67 -1.92 1.05
C ALA A 184 20.71 -3.03 0.83
N MET A 185 20.31 -4.15 0.23
CA MET A 185 21.18 -5.27 -0.17
C MET A 185 22.29 -4.80 -1.11
N LEU A 186 21.94 -4.13 -2.21
CA LEU A 186 22.93 -3.59 -3.18
C LEU A 186 23.95 -2.65 -2.51
N LYS A 187 23.49 -1.78 -1.61
CA LYS A 187 24.36 -0.83 -0.91
C LYS A 187 25.26 -1.54 0.09
N ASN A 188 24.70 -2.39 0.93
CA ASN A 188 25.41 -2.96 2.08
C ASN A 188 26.36 -4.09 1.67
N GLU A 189 26.02 -4.86 0.63
CA GLU A 189 26.79 -6.05 0.24
C GLU A 189 27.67 -5.84 -0.99
N ALA A 190 27.28 -4.93 -1.88
CA ALA A 190 28.04 -4.63 -3.11
C ALA A 190 28.59 -3.20 -3.17
N GLY A 191 28.25 -2.33 -2.22
CA GLY A 191 28.66 -0.92 -2.25
C GLY A 191 28.02 -0.14 -3.41
N ILE A 192 26.91 -0.64 -3.97
CA ILE A 192 26.23 -0.04 -5.13
C ILE A 192 25.12 0.88 -4.65
N ASN A 193 25.19 2.15 -5.01
CA ASN A 193 24.04 3.04 -4.88
C ASN A 193 23.18 2.92 -6.14
N ALA A 194 22.13 2.09 -6.10
CA ALA A 194 21.31 1.78 -7.28
C ALA A 194 20.83 3.03 -8.05
N THR A 195 20.44 4.10 -7.33
CA THR A 195 19.96 5.35 -7.96
C THR A 195 21.03 6.15 -8.71
N LYS A 196 22.32 5.87 -8.46
CA LYS A 196 23.46 6.54 -9.11
C LYS A 196 24.23 5.61 -10.04
N ASP A 197 24.39 4.37 -9.63
CA ASP A 197 25.27 3.38 -10.25
C ASP A 197 24.53 2.46 -11.24
N MET A 198 23.20 2.51 -11.32
CA MET A 198 22.39 1.64 -12.18
C MET A 198 21.35 2.42 -12.97
N LYS A 199 20.80 1.78 -14.00
CA LYS A 199 19.67 2.31 -14.80
C LYS A 199 18.36 1.75 -14.25
N ILE A 200 17.60 2.57 -13.54
CA ILE A 200 16.32 2.14 -12.96
C ILE A 200 15.23 2.17 -14.02
N VAL A 201 14.48 1.07 -14.11
CA VAL A 201 13.21 0.99 -14.86
C VAL A 201 12.10 0.78 -13.84
N ASN A 202 11.24 1.78 -13.67
CA ASN A 202 10.09 1.65 -12.78
C ASN A 202 8.99 0.82 -13.45
N VAL A 203 8.49 -0.19 -12.75
CA VAL A 203 7.37 -1.01 -13.22
C VAL A 203 6.30 -1.12 -12.13
N LYS A 204 5.08 -1.44 -12.56
CA LYS A 204 3.93 -1.62 -11.66
C LYS A 204 3.54 -3.10 -11.64
N GLY A 205 3.64 -3.70 -10.46
CA GLY A 205 3.36 -5.13 -10.26
C GLY A 205 4.62 -5.99 -10.39
N HIS A 206 4.77 -6.94 -9.47
CA HIS A 206 5.96 -7.81 -9.44
C HIS A 206 5.95 -8.82 -10.60
N ASP A 207 4.77 -9.16 -11.10
CA ASP A 207 4.57 -9.85 -12.36
C ASP A 207 5.18 -9.08 -13.55
N GLN A 208 4.94 -7.77 -13.64
CA GLN A 208 5.51 -6.95 -14.70
C GLN A 208 7.04 -6.87 -14.62
N ALA A 209 7.62 -6.82 -13.42
CA ALA A 209 9.08 -6.87 -13.24
C ALA A 209 9.67 -8.19 -13.78
N VAL A 210 9.02 -9.32 -13.50
CA VAL A 210 9.42 -10.63 -14.06
C VAL A 210 9.25 -10.65 -15.58
N ILE A 211 8.13 -10.14 -16.11
CA ILE A 211 7.88 -10.08 -17.56
C ILE A 211 8.93 -9.23 -18.28
N SER A 212 9.25 -8.03 -17.77
CA SER A 212 10.28 -7.16 -18.35
C SER A 212 11.66 -7.81 -18.34
N LEU A 213 12.00 -8.56 -17.28
CA LEU A 213 13.22 -9.36 -17.25
C LEU A 213 13.19 -10.45 -18.34
N LEU A 214 12.09 -11.20 -18.47
CA LEU A 214 11.97 -12.26 -19.47
C LEU A 214 12.07 -11.72 -20.91
N ASN A 215 11.47 -10.56 -21.17
CA ASN A 215 11.53 -9.88 -22.47
C ASN A 215 12.93 -9.31 -22.79
N GLY A 216 13.80 -9.16 -21.78
CA GLY A 216 15.12 -8.56 -21.95
C GLY A 216 15.12 -7.02 -21.93
N ASP A 217 14.02 -6.41 -21.48
CA ASP A 217 13.92 -4.96 -21.30
C ASP A 217 14.87 -4.46 -20.19
N VAL A 218 15.11 -5.33 -19.20
CA VAL A 218 16.01 -5.14 -18.07
C VAL A 218 16.96 -6.33 -17.90
N ASP A 219 18.11 -6.09 -17.25
CA ASP A 219 19.10 -7.12 -16.94
C ASP A 219 18.77 -7.86 -15.63
N ALA A 220 18.07 -7.18 -14.71
CA ALA A 220 17.66 -7.70 -13.41
C ALA A 220 16.28 -7.15 -12.99
N ALA A 221 15.59 -7.85 -12.08
CA ALA A 221 14.29 -7.43 -11.53
C ALA A 221 14.19 -7.70 -10.03
N ALA A 222 13.81 -6.70 -9.24
CA ALA A 222 13.60 -6.87 -7.80
C ALA A 222 12.15 -7.24 -7.49
N VAL A 223 11.95 -8.36 -6.79
CA VAL A 223 10.62 -8.90 -6.50
C VAL A 223 10.53 -9.57 -5.13
N PHE A 224 9.31 -9.94 -4.71
CA PHE A 224 9.14 -10.94 -3.65
C PHE A 224 9.37 -12.36 -4.20
N ASN A 225 9.87 -13.27 -3.36
CA ASN A 225 10.25 -14.64 -3.73
C ASN A 225 9.15 -15.48 -4.43
N ASP A 226 7.87 -15.26 -4.12
CA ASP A 226 6.76 -15.95 -4.78
C ASP A 226 6.44 -15.42 -6.21
N ALA A 227 6.96 -14.25 -6.61
CA ALA A 227 6.51 -13.56 -7.82
C ALA A 227 6.78 -14.37 -9.11
N ARG A 228 7.79 -15.24 -9.10
CA ARG A 228 8.03 -16.16 -10.22
C ARG A 228 6.82 -17.04 -10.52
N ASN A 229 6.09 -17.46 -9.47
CA ASN A 229 4.97 -18.39 -9.61
C ASN A 229 3.72 -17.72 -10.17
N THR A 230 3.63 -16.38 -10.11
CA THR A 230 2.53 -15.64 -10.73
C THR A 230 2.68 -15.61 -12.25
N VAL A 231 3.91 -15.67 -12.77
CA VAL A 231 4.21 -15.67 -14.22
C VAL A 231 4.40 -17.08 -14.79
N LYS A 232 4.88 -18.06 -13.99
CA LYS A 232 5.03 -19.47 -14.44
C LYS A 232 3.73 -20.09 -14.95
N LYS A 233 2.57 -19.69 -14.40
CA LYS A 233 1.26 -20.15 -14.88
C LYS A 233 0.93 -19.65 -16.29
N THR A 234 1.61 -18.60 -16.74
CA THR A 234 1.42 -17.95 -18.04
C THR A 234 2.49 -18.33 -19.06
N ASN A 235 3.71 -18.71 -18.61
CA ASN A 235 4.80 -19.21 -19.46
C ASN A 235 5.66 -20.23 -18.68
N GLN A 236 5.76 -21.48 -19.16
CA GLN A 236 6.66 -22.52 -18.62
C GLN A 236 8.13 -22.09 -18.77
N MET A 237 8.73 -21.37 -17.80
CA MET A 237 10.17 -21.07 -17.86
C MET A 237 10.87 -21.06 -16.49
N TYR A 238 12.08 -21.62 -16.50
CA TYR A 238 12.95 -21.83 -15.34
C TYR A 238 13.79 -20.57 -15.06
N ILE A 239 13.45 -19.86 -13.99
CA ILE A 239 14.21 -18.72 -13.46
C ILE A 239 15.20 -19.26 -12.42
N LYS A 240 16.48 -18.87 -12.51
CA LYS A 240 17.49 -19.25 -11.51
C LYS A 240 17.53 -18.18 -10.41
N THR A 241 17.30 -18.60 -9.17
CA THR A 241 17.43 -17.76 -7.98
C THR A 241 18.91 -17.56 -7.68
N HIS A 242 19.33 -16.32 -7.45
CA HIS A 242 20.49 -16.04 -6.63
C HIS A 242 19.92 -15.37 -5.39
N GLU A 243 19.83 -16.14 -4.30
CA GLU A 243 19.74 -15.54 -2.97
C GLU A 243 21.17 -15.05 -2.68
N PHE A 244 21.32 -13.74 -2.55
CA PHE A 244 22.53 -13.13 -2.01
C PHE A 244 22.30 -12.87 -0.53
#